data_AF-A0A087TLT3-F1
#
_entry.id   AF-A0A087TLT3-F1
#
_cell.length_a   1.000
_cell.length_b   1.000
_cell.length_c   1.000
_cell.angle_alpha   90.00
_cell.angle_beta   90.00
_cell.angle_gamma   90.00
#
_symmetry.space_group_name_H-M   'P 1'
#
loop_
_entity.id
_entity.type
_entity.pdbx_description
1 polymer ?
#
loop_
_entity_poly.entity_id
_entity_poly.type
_entity_poly.pdbx_seq_one_letter_code
_entity_poly.pdbx_strand_id
1 'polypeptide(L)'
;MAPRFKGLNQDEINNLLRDLEEETFADTDSECSDTEEVCFNQSFNEDRVADDFKSNASNLFEWRQPTEHDKANLLTFTGKPGIKSEFSETHLAVDFFKLYFSDELFKMLTRETNRYASQILELRPDISGKRKHESDWTPVTSDELQKFLGLVLLMGHVEKDSIRDYWSTDDLTDTPIFRKIMSRDRFLMILKFLHFENNKEKPDKIMNYDRLWKIRNVFDHLKTAYKQVYSPAEELAIDEIIVKFKGRVIFRQYIPKKRKQWGIKLYKIADKEGYTYDMEVYLGKDKSKDPNFSASYNVVKEMSGTIRDKGHKLFMDNFFSSPELFVYLLNENKINSCGTIRPNRKHFPKDVSRGKLNRGETTVRFTNGMTALRWKDKRDVFMLSNMHNPMVIADDQTKPDIITCYNKNMGYVDLSDRMANSYTFGRRTLKWTKKLFFHLLDLTVLNAYILSKISNIEKNHKVFRMNLIRELIHYSDLQAPTLSPSSRKKQCKYLCSHFPFDTKKRRRCAVCSAKGLQRRSTVICKACDVALCMNCFEAYHTILCPHLHLIWRIQNRALFAITNKTDKNRMNNILECQYITKYQSISLADFLIPDEKGSVPVCDRN
;
A
#
# COMPACT_ATOMS: atom_id res chain seq x y z
N MET A 1 11.80 37.02 -18.26
CA MET A 1 10.60 36.22 -18.61
C MET A 1 10.87 34.79 -18.15
N ALA A 2 10.08 34.23 -17.24
CA ALA A 2 10.19 32.82 -16.87
C ALA A 2 9.86 31.94 -18.11
N PRO A 3 10.61 30.86 -18.40
CA PRO A 3 10.29 30.00 -19.53
C PRO A 3 8.89 29.42 -19.34
N ARG A 4 8.02 29.53 -20.35
CA ARG A 4 6.74 28.81 -20.36
C ARG A 4 7.07 27.32 -20.48
N PHE A 5 6.93 26.58 -19.39
CA PHE A 5 6.92 25.11 -19.40
C PHE A 5 5.93 24.63 -20.46
N LYS A 6 6.42 23.98 -21.51
CA LYS A 6 5.59 23.30 -22.49
C LYS A 6 5.42 21.88 -21.99
N GLY A 7 4.19 21.48 -21.64
CA GLY A 7 3.89 20.12 -21.22
C GLY A 7 4.20 19.10 -22.31
N LEU A 8 4.40 17.84 -21.92
CA LEU A 8 4.71 16.74 -22.82
C LEU A 8 3.55 16.54 -23.82
N ASN A 9 3.89 16.33 -25.09
CA ASN A 9 2.90 16.00 -26.11
C ASN A 9 2.48 14.51 -26.03
N GLN A 10 1.42 14.15 -26.77
CA GLN A 10 0.83 12.82 -26.69
C GLN A 10 1.82 11.70 -27.03
N ASP A 11 2.66 11.91 -28.03
CA ASP A 11 3.66 10.94 -28.48
C ASP A 11 4.79 10.79 -27.46
N GLU A 12 5.20 11.86 -26.80
CA GLU A 12 6.19 11.84 -25.72
C GLU A 12 5.68 11.09 -24.50
N ILE A 13 4.41 11.29 -24.13
CA ILE A 13 3.82 10.53 -23.03
C ILE A 13 3.68 9.08 -23.43
N ASN A 14 3.34 8.78 -24.70
CA ASN A 14 3.27 7.40 -25.20
C ASN A 14 4.65 6.76 -25.10
N ASN A 15 5.70 7.47 -25.50
CA ASN A 15 7.08 7.01 -25.41
C ASN A 15 7.54 6.86 -23.96
N LEU A 16 7.18 7.74 -23.04
CA LEU A 16 7.53 7.59 -21.62
C LEU A 16 6.80 6.41 -20.97
N LEU A 17 5.52 6.20 -21.29
CA LEU A 17 4.80 5.03 -20.81
C LEU A 17 5.36 3.75 -21.42
N ARG A 18 5.70 3.77 -22.70
CA ARG A 18 6.42 2.67 -23.36
C ARG A 18 7.79 2.45 -22.74
N ASP A 19 8.58 3.48 -22.46
CA ASP A 19 9.86 3.36 -21.77
C ASP A 19 9.66 2.74 -20.38
N LEU A 20 8.65 3.17 -19.61
CA LEU A 20 8.30 2.58 -18.31
C LEU A 20 7.91 1.09 -18.45
N GLU A 21 7.32 0.72 -19.59
CA GLU A 21 6.96 -0.66 -19.93
C GLU A 21 8.15 -1.50 -20.44
N GLU A 22 9.01 -0.91 -21.27
CA GLU A 22 10.16 -1.50 -21.98
C GLU A 22 11.42 -1.55 -21.11
N GLU A 23 11.55 -0.69 -20.09
CA GLU A 23 12.60 -0.69 -19.06
C GLU A 23 12.74 -2.04 -18.34
N THR A 24 11.72 -2.91 -18.46
CA THR A 24 11.71 -4.28 -17.93
C THR A 24 12.59 -5.26 -18.71
N PHE A 25 13.00 -4.92 -19.94
CA PHE A 25 13.77 -5.81 -20.83
C PHE A 25 15.26 -5.45 -20.93
N ALA A 26 15.63 -4.21 -20.64
CA ALA A 26 16.96 -3.65 -20.89
C ALA A 26 17.82 -3.39 -19.63
N ASP A 27 17.37 -3.79 -18.45
CA ASP A 27 18.23 -3.74 -17.26
C ASP A 27 19.35 -4.77 -17.45
N THR A 28 20.53 -4.31 -17.89
CA THR A 28 21.71 -5.14 -18.21
C THR A 28 22.27 -5.89 -17.00
N ASP A 29 21.80 -5.57 -15.79
CA ASP A 29 22.06 -6.37 -14.57
C ASP A 29 21.08 -7.51 -14.36
N SER A 30 19.99 -7.54 -15.14
CA SER A 30 19.12 -8.69 -15.30
C SER A 30 19.70 -9.61 -16.38
N GLU A 31 20.90 -10.13 -16.16
CA GLU A 31 21.44 -11.25 -16.94
C GLU A 31 20.60 -12.52 -16.66
N CYS A 32 19.43 -12.57 -17.28
CA CYS A 32 18.77 -13.81 -17.62
C CYS A 32 19.15 -14.03 -19.08
N SER A 33 20.21 -14.79 -19.34
CA SER A 33 20.52 -15.21 -20.70
C SER A 33 19.33 -16.00 -21.23
N ASP A 34 18.77 -15.59 -22.37
CA ASP A 34 17.65 -16.26 -23.04
C ASP A 34 18.01 -17.68 -23.55
N THR A 35 19.17 -18.23 -23.17
CA THR A 35 19.70 -19.51 -23.66
C THR A 35 19.57 -20.69 -22.71
N GLU A 36 19.01 -20.55 -21.51
CA GLU A 36 18.54 -21.73 -20.77
C GLU A 36 17.23 -21.42 -20.03
N GLU A 37 16.13 -22.02 -20.50
CA GLU A 37 15.01 -22.40 -19.66
C GLU A 37 15.49 -23.37 -18.56
N VAL A 38 16.21 -22.87 -17.57
CA VAL A 38 16.28 -23.54 -16.27
C VAL A 38 15.39 -22.77 -15.31
N CYS A 39 14.09 -22.79 -15.63
CA CYS A 39 13.11 -22.99 -14.58
C CYS A 39 13.47 -24.31 -13.88
N PHE A 40 14.38 -24.23 -12.90
CA PHE A 40 14.66 -25.36 -12.02
C PHE A 40 13.36 -25.69 -11.29
N ASN A 41 12.62 -26.66 -11.84
CA ASN A 41 11.70 -27.48 -11.10
C ASN A 41 12.51 -28.12 -9.97
N GLN A 42 12.37 -27.61 -8.75
CA GLN A 42 12.86 -28.34 -7.59
C GLN A 42 11.93 -29.52 -7.33
N SER A 43 12.23 -30.67 -7.96
CA SER A 43 12.21 -31.91 -7.20
C SER A 43 13.33 -31.81 -6.17
N PHE A 44 12.94 -31.75 -4.90
CA PHE A 44 13.87 -31.74 -3.77
C PHE A 44 14.69 -33.03 -3.78
N ASN A 45 15.91 -32.99 -4.34
CA ASN A 45 16.95 -33.94 -3.97
C ASN A 45 17.59 -33.43 -2.68
N GLU A 46 16.92 -33.72 -1.57
CA GLU A 46 17.56 -33.77 -0.26
C GLU A 46 18.32 -35.09 -0.20
N ASP A 47 19.65 -35.04 -0.29
CA ASP A 47 20.57 -36.01 0.32
C ASP A 47 22.01 -35.67 -0.10
N ARG A 48 22.74 -34.98 0.79
CA ARG A 48 24.20 -35.03 0.96
C ARG A 48 24.63 -33.98 2.00
N VAL A 49 24.81 -34.41 3.25
CA VAL A 49 25.67 -33.73 4.23
C VAL A 49 26.43 -34.79 5.03
N ALA A 50 27.71 -34.47 5.28
CA ALA A 50 28.76 -35.30 5.83
C ALA A 50 28.68 -35.52 7.36
N ASP A 51 29.57 -36.39 7.81
CA ASP A 51 29.48 -37.33 8.93
C ASP A 51 29.82 -36.80 10.34
N ASP A 52 29.98 -35.50 10.52
CA ASP A 52 30.64 -34.94 11.73
C ASP A 52 29.73 -34.68 12.94
N PHE A 53 28.43 -34.99 12.85
CA PHE A 53 27.48 -34.88 13.99
C PHE A 53 27.25 -36.23 14.72
N LYS A 54 27.93 -37.31 14.31
CA LYS A 54 27.57 -38.68 14.70
C LYS A 54 27.85 -39.06 16.15
N SER A 55 28.74 -38.39 16.88
CA SER A 55 29.13 -38.89 18.21
C SER A 55 28.15 -38.56 19.35
N ASN A 56 27.28 -37.54 19.20
CA ASN A 56 26.27 -37.17 20.22
C ASN A 56 24.82 -37.05 19.70
N ALA A 57 24.57 -37.08 18.39
CA ALA A 57 23.21 -36.93 17.83
C ALA A 57 22.29 -38.13 18.04
N SER A 58 22.85 -39.34 18.20
CA SER A 58 22.05 -40.57 18.33
C SER A 58 21.16 -40.56 19.58
N ASN A 59 21.65 -39.97 20.68
CA ASN A 59 20.90 -39.89 21.94
C ASN A 59 19.89 -38.73 21.95
N LEU A 60 20.08 -37.71 21.12
CA LEU A 60 19.21 -36.53 21.05
C LEU A 60 17.83 -36.84 20.42
N PHE A 61 17.77 -37.78 19.48
CA PHE A 61 16.57 -38.11 18.73
C PHE A 61 16.07 -39.54 18.99
N GLU A 62 16.27 -40.05 20.21
CA GLU A 62 15.71 -41.33 20.64
C GLU A 62 14.22 -41.20 20.98
N TRP A 63 13.39 -41.41 19.98
CA TRP A 63 11.93 -41.29 20.10
C TRP A 63 11.31 -42.47 20.84
N ARG A 64 10.55 -42.18 21.89
CA ARG A 64 9.82 -43.20 22.67
C ARG A 64 8.35 -42.87 22.83
N GLN A 65 7.60 -43.84 23.37
CA GLN A 65 6.23 -43.59 23.81
C GLN A 65 6.23 -42.60 24.98
N PRO A 66 5.28 -41.65 24.99
CA PRO A 66 5.15 -40.72 26.11
C PRO A 66 4.69 -41.43 27.38
N THR A 67 5.15 -40.96 28.53
CA THR A 67 4.75 -41.39 29.88
C THR A 67 4.14 -40.21 30.64
N GLU A 68 3.33 -40.46 31.67
CA GLU A 68 2.65 -39.42 32.48
C GLU A 68 3.59 -38.33 33.06
N HIS A 69 4.87 -38.64 33.21
CA HIS A 69 5.88 -37.72 33.73
C HIS A 69 6.51 -36.81 32.66
N ASP A 70 6.25 -37.07 31.37
CA ASP A 70 6.83 -36.31 30.27
C ASP A 70 6.25 -34.91 30.17
N LYS A 71 7.14 -33.92 30.17
CA LYS A 71 6.81 -32.51 30.04
C LYS A 71 7.71 -31.84 29.01
N ALA A 72 7.14 -30.96 28.22
CA ALA A 72 7.87 -30.09 27.31
C ALA A 72 8.70 -29.06 28.10
N ASN A 73 9.84 -28.68 27.53
CA ASN A 73 10.71 -27.64 28.08
C ASN A 73 10.19 -26.26 27.68
N LEU A 74 9.00 -25.91 28.17
CA LEU A 74 8.35 -24.66 27.83
C LEU A 74 9.13 -23.47 28.41
N LEU A 75 9.61 -22.60 27.53
CA LEU A 75 10.26 -21.36 27.91
C LEU A 75 9.20 -20.30 28.22
N THR A 76 9.39 -19.55 29.31
CA THR A 76 8.50 -18.44 29.67
C THR A 76 8.79 -17.22 28.81
N PHE A 77 7.74 -16.60 28.27
CA PHE A 77 7.88 -15.35 27.55
C PHE A 77 8.21 -14.17 28.48
N THR A 78 9.29 -13.44 28.18
CA THR A 78 9.76 -12.30 29.00
C THR A 78 9.65 -10.95 28.28
N GLY A 79 9.16 -10.93 27.05
CA GLY A 79 9.02 -9.71 26.27
C GLY A 79 7.85 -8.83 26.72
N LYS A 80 7.90 -7.54 26.33
CA LYS A 80 6.82 -6.56 26.50
C LYS A 80 6.30 -6.17 25.11
N PRO A 81 5.24 -6.81 24.59
CA PRO A 81 4.72 -6.54 23.26
C PRO A 81 4.18 -5.11 23.13
N GLY A 82 4.28 -4.56 21.92
CA GLY A 82 3.75 -3.23 21.62
C GLY A 82 4.81 -2.26 21.11
N ILE A 83 4.39 -1.00 20.93
CA ILE A 83 5.29 0.09 20.58
C ILE A 83 6.33 0.29 21.69
N LYS A 84 7.61 0.47 21.32
CA LYS A 84 8.64 0.77 22.32
C LYS A 84 8.44 2.17 22.89
N SER A 85 8.73 2.36 24.17
CA SER A 85 8.40 3.58 24.94
C SER A 85 8.92 4.87 24.29
N GLU A 86 10.08 4.80 23.65
CA GLU A 86 10.72 5.92 22.93
C GLU A 86 9.91 6.46 21.74
N PHE A 87 8.86 5.75 21.30
CA PHE A 87 8.01 6.13 20.16
C PHE A 87 6.53 6.35 20.53
N SER A 88 6.22 6.35 21.82
CA SER A 88 4.83 6.35 22.32
C SER A 88 4.07 7.67 22.16
N GLU A 89 4.76 8.79 21.92
CA GLU A 89 4.18 10.15 21.81
C GLU A 89 3.72 10.52 20.37
N THR A 90 3.32 9.54 19.57
CA THR A 90 2.91 9.75 18.17
C THR A 90 1.40 9.84 18.03
N HIS A 91 0.90 10.85 17.30
CA HIS A 91 -0.54 11.12 17.25
C HIS A 91 -1.12 11.19 15.83
N LEU A 92 -0.38 11.73 14.85
CA LEU A 92 -0.82 11.81 13.47
C LEU A 92 -0.42 10.57 12.67
N ALA A 93 -1.09 10.33 11.54
CA ALA A 93 -0.79 9.16 10.72
C ALA A 93 0.62 9.22 10.13
N VAL A 94 1.08 10.40 9.75
CA VAL A 94 2.42 10.70 9.26
C VAL A 94 3.48 10.48 10.34
N ASP A 95 3.17 10.72 11.63
CA ASP A 95 4.13 10.51 12.71
C ASP A 95 4.47 9.03 12.82
N PHE A 96 3.47 8.15 12.86
CA PHE A 96 3.67 6.69 12.83
C PHE A 96 4.40 6.23 11.57
N PHE A 97 4.07 6.82 10.41
CA PHE A 97 4.72 6.48 9.15
C PHE A 97 6.20 6.88 9.15
N LYS A 98 6.54 8.07 9.67
CA LYS A 98 7.90 8.60 9.73
C LYS A 98 8.82 7.88 10.71
N LEU A 99 8.29 7.10 11.64
CA LEU A 99 9.09 6.15 12.45
C LEU A 99 9.84 5.14 11.57
N TYR A 100 9.29 4.82 10.40
CA TYR A 100 9.91 3.90 9.43
C TYR A 100 10.46 4.62 8.22
N PHE A 101 9.69 5.57 7.71
CA PHE A 101 10.01 6.35 6.53
C PHE A 101 10.54 7.71 6.94
N SER A 102 11.73 7.69 7.56
CA SER A 102 12.36 8.85 8.16
C SER A 102 12.64 9.97 7.13
N ASP A 103 12.82 11.20 7.62
CA ASP A 103 13.23 12.32 6.77
C ASP A 103 14.58 12.04 6.08
N GLU A 104 15.45 11.24 6.70
CA GLU A 104 16.71 10.80 6.10
C GLU A 104 16.49 9.83 4.94
N LEU A 105 15.55 8.88 5.07
CA LEU A 105 15.18 8.01 3.96
C LEU A 105 14.60 8.84 2.80
N PHE A 106 13.75 9.83 3.08
CA PHE A 106 13.24 10.75 2.06
C PHE A 106 14.36 11.52 1.35
N LYS A 107 15.34 12.04 2.09
CA LYS A 107 16.51 12.72 1.51
C LYS A 107 17.33 11.78 0.64
N MET A 108 17.58 10.56 1.10
CA MET A 108 18.30 9.55 0.32
C MET A 108 17.60 9.23 -1.00
N LEU A 109 16.29 8.94 -0.96
CA LEU A 109 15.50 8.66 -2.16
C LEU A 109 15.50 9.84 -3.13
N THR A 110 15.39 11.06 -2.61
CA THR A 110 15.44 12.30 -3.38
C THR A 110 16.79 12.45 -4.07
N ARG A 111 17.89 12.23 -3.32
CA ARG A 111 19.26 12.30 -3.84
C ARG A 111 19.50 11.28 -4.94
N GLU A 112 19.14 10.02 -4.73
CA GLU A 112 19.39 8.95 -5.70
C GLU A 112 18.48 9.04 -6.93
N THR A 113 17.23 9.51 -6.77
CA THR A 113 16.34 9.82 -7.91
C THR A 113 16.92 10.94 -8.78
N ASN A 114 17.42 12.02 -8.17
CA ASN A 114 18.08 13.11 -8.89
C ASN A 114 19.38 12.66 -9.57
N ARG A 115 20.21 11.88 -8.86
CA ARG A 115 21.45 11.32 -9.40
C ARG A 115 21.18 10.43 -10.61
N TYR A 116 20.18 9.55 -10.52
CA TYR A 116 19.82 8.66 -11.61
C TYR A 116 19.35 9.42 -12.85
N ALA A 117 18.52 10.46 -12.66
CA ALA A 117 18.11 11.33 -13.75
C ALA A 117 19.33 11.95 -14.46
N SER A 118 20.27 12.52 -13.72
CA SER A 118 21.52 13.07 -14.30
C SER A 118 22.31 12.01 -15.06
N GLN A 119 22.53 10.83 -14.48
CA GLN A 119 23.28 9.74 -15.12
C GLN A 119 22.65 9.28 -16.45
N ILE A 120 21.33 9.13 -16.50
CA ILE A 120 20.64 8.68 -17.71
C ILE A 120 20.65 9.78 -18.79
N LEU A 121 20.51 11.04 -18.41
CA LEU A 121 20.54 12.17 -19.33
C LEU A 121 21.95 12.39 -19.92
N GLU A 122 23.01 12.16 -19.14
CA GLU A 122 24.41 12.21 -19.60
C GLU A 122 24.73 11.10 -20.62
N LEU A 123 24.19 9.89 -20.44
CA LEU A 123 24.48 8.73 -21.30
C LEU A 123 23.81 8.77 -22.68
N ARG A 124 22.87 9.69 -22.92
CA ARG A 124 22.13 9.78 -24.21
C ARG A 124 22.25 11.17 -24.86
N PRO A 125 23.47 11.63 -25.21
CA PRO A 125 23.65 12.93 -25.87
C PRO A 125 23.03 12.95 -27.27
N ASP A 126 23.00 11.84 -28.00
CA ASP A 126 22.62 11.80 -29.43
C ASP A 126 21.10 11.82 -29.71
N ILE A 127 20.27 11.70 -28.66
CA ILE A 127 18.80 11.83 -28.76
C ILE A 127 18.35 13.29 -28.52
N SER A 128 19.25 14.14 -27.99
CA SER A 128 19.01 15.57 -27.73
C SER A 128 18.68 16.37 -29.00
N GLY A 129 19.04 15.86 -30.19
CA GLY A 129 18.70 16.46 -31.47
C GLY A 129 17.26 16.22 -31.97
N LYS A 130 16.54 15.20 -31.44
CA LYS A 130 15.19 14.84 -31.92
C LYS A 130 14.11 14.69 -30.84
N ARG A 131 14.44 14.63 -29.54
CA ARG A 131 13.45 14.69 -28.45
C ARG A 131 13.81 15.83 -27.49
N LYS A 132 13.29 17.03 -27.78
CA LYS A 132 13.63 18.31 -27.15
C LYS A 132 13.22 18.49 -25.67
N HIS A 133 12.76 17.43 -24.99
CA HIS A 133 12.08 17.53 -23.68
C HIS A 133 12.63 16.61 -22.58
N GLU A 134 13.58 15.70 -22.87
CA GLU A 134 14.37 15.05 -21.81
C GLU A 134 15.36 16.04 -21.14
N SER A 135 15.63 17.18 -21.79
CA SER A 135 16.45 18.29 -21.27
C SER A 135 15.80 19.14 -20.16
N ASP A 136 14.54 18.88 -19.78
CA ASP A 136 13.75 19.70 -18.83
C ASP A 136 13.66 19.09 -17.41
N TRP A 137 14.51 18.11 -17.05
CA TRP A 137 14.53 17.56 -15.69
C TRP A 137 14.87 18.64 -14.66
N THR A 138 13.89 18.93 -13.80
CA THR A 138 14.11 19.72 -12.60
C THR A 138 14.34 18.78 -11.42
N PRO A 139 15.39 18.98 -10.59
CA PRO A 139 15.61 18.14 -9.43
C PRO A 139 14.37 18.04 -8.54
N VAL A 140 13.99 16.83 -8.14
CA VAL A 140 12.91 16.57 -7.18
C VAL A 140 13.37 16.97 -5.78
N THR A 141 12.46 17.50 -4.97
CA THR A 141 12.69 17.81 -3.55
C THR A 141 12.03 16.75 -2.66
N SER A 142 12.42 16.67 -1.39
CA SER A 142 11.79 15.73 -0.44
C SER A 142 10.30 15.99 -0.23
N ASP A 143 9.86 17.24 -0.28
CA ASP A 143 8.42 17.62 -0.23
C ASP A 143 7.67 17.12 -1.47
N GLU A 144 8.26 17.32 -2.65
CA GLU A 144 7.65 16.85 -3.90
C GLU A 144 7.60 15.32 -3.98
N LEU A 145 8.63 14.63 -3.47
CA LEU A 145 8.65 13.18 -3.37
C LEU A 145 7.59 12.65 -2.39
N GLN A 146 7.37 13.32 -1.26
CA GLN A 146 6.27 13.00 -0.33
C GLN A 146 4.90 13.12 -1.02
N LYS A 147 4.67 14.21 -1.74
CA LYS A 147 3.44 14.41 -2.53
C LYS A 147 3.28 13.32 -3.59
N PHE A 148 4.35 12.96 -4.29
CA PHE A 148 4.36 11.86 -5.25
C PHE A 148 3.94 10.53 -4.60
N LEU A 149 4.54 10.16 -3.46
CA LEU A 149 4.17 8.93 -2.74
C LEU A 149 2.73 9.00 -2.21
N GLY A 150 2.27 10.15 -1.71
CA GLY A 150 0.88 10.36 -1.30
C GLY A 150 -0.10 10.12 -2.45
N LEU A 151 0.23 10.58 -3.67
CA LEU A 151 -0.55 10.26 -4.86
C LEU A 151 -0.49 8.77 -5.21
N VAL A 152 0.67 8.11 -5.13
CA VAL A 152 0.79 6.66 -5.34
C VAL A 152 -0.10 5.87 -4.38
N LEU A 153 -0.11 6.23 -3.10
CA LEU A 153 -0.98 5.62 -2.08
C LEU A 153 -2.46 5.85 -2.40
N LEU A 154 -2.82 7.05 -2.89
CA LEU A 154 -4.19 7.37 -3.31
C LEU A 154 -4.62 6.58 -4.54
N MET A 155 -3.71 6.25 -5.47
CA MET A 155 -4.00 5.38 -6.61
C MET A 155 -4.42 3.96 -6.18
N GLY A 156 -4.06 3.52 -4.96
CA GLY A 156 -4.54 2.28 -4.37
C GLY A 156 -5.97 2.34 -3.79
N HIS A 157 -6.53 3.54 -3.63
CA HIS A 157 -7.93 3.75 -3.25
C HIS A 157 -8.82 4.08 -4.45
N VAL A 158 -8.24 4.74 -5.45
CA VAL A 158 -8.92 5.17 -6.67
C VAL A 158 -8.25 4.45 -7.83
N GLU A 159 -8.75 3.27 -8.19
CA GLU A 159 -8.22 2.53 -9.32
C GLU A 159 -8.78 3.08 -10.63
N LYS A 160 -7.88 3.30 -11.59
CA LYS A 160 -8.24 3.68 -12.96
C LYS A 160 -7.45 2.84 -13.95
N ASP A 161 -8.05 2.64 -15.11
CA ASP A 161 -7.57 1.77 -16.19
C ASP A 161 -6.14 2.10 -16.58
N SER A 162 -5.85 3.39 -16.84
CA SER A 162 -4.50 3.86 -17.15
C SER A 162 -3.99 4.91 -16.16
N ILE A 163 -2.67 5.09 -16.10
CA ILE A 163 -2.05 6.16 -15.31
C ILE A 163 -2.49 7.55 -15.80
N ARG A 164 -2.84 7.69 -17.08
CA ARG A 164 -3.27 8.98 -17.65
C ARG A 164 -4.62 9.42 -17.11
N ASP A 165 -5.51 8.47 -16.85
CA ASP A 165 -6.90 8.76 -16.49
C ASP A 165 -6.99 9.46 -15.13
N TYR A 166 -5.97 9.36 -14.28
CA TYR A 166 -5.86 10.11 -13.03
C TYR A 166 -5.83 11.63 -13.24
N TRP A 167 -5.35 12.08 -14.39
CA TRP A 167 -5.33 13.48 -14.80
C TRP A 167 -6.38 13.81 -15.86
N SER A 168 -7.33 12.90 -16.12
CA SER A 168 -8.47 13.17 -16.99
C SER A 168 -9.26 14.37 -16.47
N THR A 169 -9.75 15.19 -17.41
CA THR A 169 -10.71 16.28 -17.16
C THR A 169 -12.09 15.93 -17.70
N ASP A 170 -12.30 14.68 -18.12
CA ASP A 170 -13.63 14.17 -18.48
C ASP A 170 -14.49 14.10 -17.21
N ASP A 171 -15.68 14.70 -17.26
CA ASP A 171 -16.54 14.88 -16.09
C ASP A 171 -16.99 13.55 -15.45
N LEU A 172 -17.07 12.45 -16.21
CA LEU A 172 -17.47 11.14 -15.67
C LEU A 172 -16.36 10.49 -14.84
N THR A 173 -15.11 10.79 -15.19
CA THR A 173 -13.94 10.16 -14.58
C THR A 173 -13.09 11.15 -13.78
N ASP A 174 -13.46 12.43 -13.70
CA ASP A 174 -12.61 13.46 -13.12
C ASP A 174 -12.26 13.15 -11.64
N THR A 175 -10.96 13.13 -11.35
CA THR A 175 -10.40 13.06 -9.99
C THR A 175 -9.47 14.25 -9.75
N PRO A 176 -10.00 15.44 -9.38
CA PRO A 176 -9.26 16.70 -9.43
C PRO A 176 -8.00 16.76 -8.57
N ILE A 177 -7.94 15.96 -7.51
CA ILE A 177 -6.85 16.00 -6.55
C ILE A 177 -5.50 15.69 -7.19
N PHE A 178 -5.42 14.74 -8.14
CA PHE A 178 -4.17 14.38 -8.80
C PHE A 178 -3.55 15.58 -9.52
N ARG A 179 -4.31 16.27 -10.38
CA ARG A 179 -3.85 17.46 -11.10
C ARG A 179 -3.61 18.69 -10.23
N LYS A 180 -4.28 18.78 -9.07
CA LYS A 180 -4.08 19.87 -8.10
C LYS A 180 -2.76 19.74 -7.35
N ILE A 181 -2.32 18.51 -7.09
CA ILE A 181 -1.09 18.22 -6.34
C ILE A 181 0.12 18.20 -7.25
N MET A 182 0.04 17.53 -8.40
CA MET A 182 1.17 17.37 -9.31
C MET A 182 0.67 17.28 -10.75
N SER A 183 1.42 17.83 -11.71
CA SER A 183 1.08 17.61 -13.13
C SER A 183 1.34 16.15 -13.51
N ARG A 184 0.58 15.64 -14.50
CA ARG A 184 0.78 14.28 -15.03
C ARG A 184 2.23 14.04 -15.43
N ASP A 185 2.80 15.01 -16.15
CA ASP A 185 4.13 14.90 -16.74
C ASP A 185 5.19 14.84 -15.64
N ARG A 186 5.05 15.68 -14.59
CA ARG A 186 5.96 15.64 -13.44
C ARG A 186 5.86 14.32 -12.70
N PHE A 187 4.66 13.80 -12.47
CA PHE A 187 4.47 12.48 -11.85
C PHE A 187 5.14 11.36 -12.65
N LEU A 188 4.95 11.35 -13.98
CA LEU A 188 5.56 10.36 -14.85
C LEU A 188 7.10 10.48 -14.89
N MET A 189 7.64 11.69 -14.87
CA MET A 189 9.08 11.93 -14.78
C MET A 189 9.66 11.40 -13.47
N ILE A 190 9.03 11.70 -12.32
CA ILE A 190 9.46 11.18 -11.02
C ILE A 190 9.36 9.65 -11.03
N LEU A 191 8.26 9.07 -11.53
CA LEU A 191 8.10 7.62 -11.63
C LEU A 191 9.17 6.97 -12.53
N LYS A 192 9.56 7.61 -13.64
CA LYS A 192 10.62 7.14 -14.55
C LYS A 192 11.98 7.15 -13.84
N PHE A 193 12.33 8.25 -13.18
CA PHE A 193 13.65 8.40 -12.57
C PHE A 193 13.75 7.92 -11.12
N LEU A 194 12.66 7.45 -10.50
CA LEU A 194 12.67 6.88 -9.15
C LEU A 194 13.75 5.79 -9.04
N HIS A 195 14.72 6.03 -8.16
CA HIS A 195 15.90 5.19 -7.98
C HIS A 195 16.36 5.19 -6.53
N PHE A 196 17.16 4.20 -6.15
CA PHE A 196 17.43 3.88 -4.73
C PHE A 196 18.91 3.68 -4.40
N GLU A 197 19.80 3.80 -5.39
CA GLU A 197 21.24 3.61 -5.22
C GLU A 197 22.05 4.36 -6.29
N ASN A 198 23.33 4.59 -6.07
CA ASN A 198 24.23 5.12 -7.08
C ASN A 198 24.73 4.02 -8.05
N ASN A 199 24.38 4.11 -9.35
CA ASN A 199 24.88 3.13 -10.33
C ASN A 199 26.40 3.11 -10.51
N LYS A 200 27.12 4.17 -10.10
CA LYS A 200 28.58 4.20 -10.12
C LYS A 200 29.21 3.37 -8.99
N GLU A 201 28.42 2.98 -7.98
CA GLU A 201 28.85 2.16 -6.83
C GLU A 201 28.42 0.69 -6.97
N LYS A 202 28.22 0.25 -8.22
CA LYS A 202 27.85 -1.14 -8.52
C LYS A 202 28.88 -2.12 -7.91
N PRO A 203 28.45 -3.11 -7.12
CA PRO A 203 29.36 -4.11 -6.56
C PRO A 203 30.04 -4.94 -7.64
N ASP A 204 31.28 -5.36 -7.38
CA ASP A 204 31.99 -6.32 -8.23
C ASP A 204 31.24 -7.66 -8.27
N LYS A 205 31.09 -8.24 -9.47
CA LYS A 205 30.44 -9.53 -9.68
C LYS A 205 31.26 -10.71 -9.13
N ILE A 206 32.57 -10.56 -8.98
CA ILE A 206 33.50 -11.65 -8.66
C ILE A 206 33.51 -11.98 -7.17
N MET A 207 33.40 -10.96 -6.30
CA MET A 207 33.44 -11.13 -4.84
C MET A 207 32.11 -10.71 -4.20
N ASN A 208 31.36 -11.67 -3.65
CA ASN A 208 30.16 -11.43 -2.83
C ASN A 208 29.14 -10.45 -3.44
N TYR A 209 28.80 -10.64 -4.72
CA TYR A 209 27.81 -9.81 -5.42
C TYR A 209 26.43 -9.89 -4.78
N ASP A 210 26.03 -8.81 -4.10
CA ASP A 210 24.68 -8.69 -3.57
C ASP A 210 23.68 -8.43 -4.70
N ARG A 211 22.84 -9.43 -5.01
CA ARG A 211 21.80 -9.32 -6.05
C ARG A 211 20.72 -8.27 -5.71
N LEU A 212 20.61 -7.82 -4.46
CA LEU A 212 19.66 -6.80 -4.01
C LEU A 212 20.24 -5.38 -4.02
N TRP A 213 21.52 -5.19 -4.37
CA TRP A 213 22.26 -3.93 -4.17
C TRP A 213 21.49 -2.67 -4.59
N LYS A 214 20.77 -2.71 -5.72
CA LYS A 214 19.98 -1.57 -6.26
C LYS A 214 18.87 -1.05 -5.35
N ILE A 215 18.50 -1.78 -4.30
CA ILE A 215 17.49 -1.36 -3.30
C ILE A 215 17.90 -1.74 -1.87
N ARG A 216 19.13 -2.25 -1.67
CA ARG A 216 19.62 -2.77 -0.40
C ARG A 216 19.48 -1.73 0.73
N ASN A 217 19.90 -0.49 0.47
CA ASN A 217 19.81 0.59 1.46
C ASN A 217 18.39 0.85 1.96
N VAL A 218 17.40 0.86 1.05
CA VAL A 218 15.99 1.04 1.43
C VAL A 218 15.48 -0.17 2.20
N PHE A 219 15.80 -1.37 1.72
CA PHE A 219 15.36 -2.62 2.35
C PHE A 219 15.89 -2.75 3.78
N ASP A 220 17.19 -2.52 3.98
CA ASP A 220 17.84 -2.64 5.28
C ASP A 220 17.41 -1.53 6.25
N HIS A 221 17.19 -0.31 5.75
CA HIS A 221 16.64 0.78 6.56
C HIS A 221 15.27 0.40 7.13
N LEU A 222 14.34 -0.04 6.27
CA LEU A 222 12.99 -0.42 6.70
C LEU A 222 13.00 -1.67 7.59
N LYS A 223 13.78 -2.69 7.22
CA LYS A 223 13.99 -3.91 8.02
C LYS A 223 14.48 -3.57 9.43
N THR A 224 15.42 -2.63 9.54
CA THR A 224 15.96 -2.16 10.82
C THR A 224 14.89 -1.40 11.62
N ALA A 225 14.20 -0.45 10.98
CA ALA A 225 13.15 0.33 11.63
C ALA A 225 11.99 -0.54 12.15
N TYR A 226 11.58 -1.58 11.39
CA TYR A 226 10.54 -2.52 11.82
C TYR A 226 10.85 -3.20 13.16
N LYS A 227 12.14 -3.53 13.39
CA LYS A 227 12.62 -4.14 14.64
C LYS A 227 12.89 -3.12 15.75
N GLN A 228 13.28 -1.90 15.37
CA GLN A 228 13.55 -0.83 16.32
C GLN A 228 12.28 -0.30 16.96
N VAL A 229 11.22 -0.08 16.19
CA VAL A 229 10.02 0.63 16.67
C VAL A 229 9.09 -0.24 17.51
N TYR A 230 9.07 -1.56 17.24
CA TYR A 230 8.09 -2.47 17.79
C TYR A 230 8.73 -3.65 18.54
N SER A 231 8.10 -4.06 19.64
CA SER A 231 8.39 -5.31 20.34
C SER A 231 7.31 -6.33 19.99
N PRO A 232 7.66 -7.47 19.38
CA PRO A 232 6.68 -8.45 18.90
C PRO A 232 5.95 -9.16 20.04
N ALA A 233 4.74 -9.66 19.74
CA ALA A 233 3.98 -10.54 20.64
C ALA A 233 4.71 -11.86 20.92
N GLU A 234 4.23 -12.60 21.93
CA GLU A 234 4.76 -13.93 22.26
C GLU A 234 4.67 -14.88 21.06
N GLU A 235 3.50 -14.94 20.41
CA GLU A 235 3.26 -15.79 19.25
C GLU A 235 3.64 -15.10 17.93
N LEU A 236 4.52 -15.78 17.17
CA LEU A 236 5.04 -15.32 15.89
C LEU A 236 4.94 -16.43 14.86
N ALA A 237 4.71 -16.09 13.60
CA ALA A 237 4.78 -17.03 12.49
C ALA A 237 5.88 -16.62 11.52
N ILE A 238 6.61 -17.61 11.00
CA ILE A 238 7.52 -17.46 9.87
C ILE A 238 6.94 -18.20 8.65
N ASP A 239 6.83 -17.47 7.54
CA ASP A 239 6.36 -18.01 6.27
C ASP A 239 6.91 -17.18 5.09
N GLU A 240 6.59 -17.60 3.88
CA GLU A 240 6.90 -16.88 2.66
C GLU A 240 5.74 -16.04 2.10
N ILE A 241 6.10 -14.97 1.40
CA ILE A 241 5.19 -14.19 0.56
C ILE A 241 5.78 -14.02 -0.85
N ILE A 242 4.92 -13.64 -1.80
CA ILE A 242 5.32 -13.40 -3.20
C ILE A 242 4.87 -12.01 -3.63
N VAL A 243 5.85 -11.17 -3.97
CA VAL A 243 5.61 -9.89 -4.65
C VAL A 243 5.45 -10.18 -6.14
N LYS A 244 4.21 -10.10 -6.63
CA LYS A 244 3.86 -10.43 -8.02
C LYS A 244 4.73 -9.63 -9.00
N PHE A 245 5.55 -10.33 -9.77
CA PHE A 245 6.46 -9.73 -10.75
C PHE A 245 6.74 -10.74 -11.87
N LYS A 246 6.57 -10.29 -13.13
CA LYS A 246 6.77 -11.12 -14.33
C LYS A 246 7.94 -10.62 -15.21
N GLY A 247 8.57 -9.50 -14.88
CA GLY A 247 9.73 -9.02 -15.63
C GLY A 247 10.97 -9.89 -15.39
N ARG A 248 12.08 -9.51 -16.01
CA ARG A 248 13.36 -10.22 -15.88
C ARG A 248 14.06 -9.81 -14.58
N VAL A 249 14.41 -10.79 -13.77
CA VAL A 249 15.28 -10.68 -12.60
C VAL A 249 15.74 -12.09 -12.22
N ILE A 250 17.03 -12.26 -11.92
CA ILE A 250 17.67 -13.58 -11.74
C ILE A 250 17.07 -14.41 -10.59
N PHE A 251 16.52 -13.77 -9.57
CA PHE A 251 15.95 -14.42 -8.39
C PHE A 251 14.42 -14.47 -8.39
N ARG A 252 13.78 -14.25 -9.56
CA ARG A 252 12.34 -14.48 -9.73
C ARG A 252 12.01 -15.94 -9.46
N GLN A 253 10.91 -16.19 -8.76
CA GLN A 253 10.43 -17.53 -8.42
C GLN A 253 9.07 -17.83 -9.06
N TYR A 254 8.88 -19.10 -9.40
CA TYR A 254 7.59 -19.66 -9.78
C TYR A 254 7.08 -20.58 -8.66
N ILE A 255 5.92 -20.26 -8.09
CA ILE A 255 5.29 -21.03 -7.01
C ILE A 255 3.88 -21.42 -7.47
N PRO A 256 3.72 -22.60 -8.09
CA PRO A 256 2.49 -23.01 -8.78
C PRO A 256 1.24 -22.96 -7.89
N LYS A 257 1.40 -23.28 -6.60
CA LYS A 257 0.31 -23.42 -5.62
C LYS A 257 -0.20 -22.08 -5.06
N LYS A 258 0.50 -20.96 -5.27
CA LYS A 258 0.08 -19.64 -4.78
C LYS A 258 -0.70 -18.90 -5.88
N ARG A 259 -1.68 -18.06 -5.50
CA ARG A 259 -2.47 -17.23 -6.45
C ARG A 259 -1.58 -16.36 -7.35
N LYS A 260 -0.52 -15.78 -6.77
CA LYS A 260 0.53 -15.04 -7.46
C LYS A 260 1.66 -16.01 -7.81
N GLN A 261 1.57 -16.70 -8.94
CA GLN A 261 2.51 -17.77 -9.25
C GLN A 261 3.93 -17.27 -9.59
N TRP A 262 4.08 -16.09 -10.18
CA TRP A 262 5.37 -15.51 -10.55
C TRP A 262 5.66 -14.25 -9.73
N GLY A 263 6.84 -14.19 -9.12
CA GLY A 263 7.26 -13.00 -8.39
C GLY A 263 8.58 -13.10 -7.65
N ILE A 264 8.86 -12.10 -6.83
CA ILE A 264 10.00 -12.07 -5.92
C ILE A 264 9.53 -12.71 -4.61
N LYS A 265 10.20 -13.79 -4.18
CA LYS A 265 9.90 -14.49 -2.93
C LYS A 265 10.57 -13.76 -1.76
N LEU A 266 9.81 -13.50 -0.69
CA LEU A 266 10.34 -13.00 0.58
C LEU A 266 9.98 -13.98 1.69
N TYR A 267 10.85 -14.11 2.68
CA TYR A 267 10.56 -14.72 3.97
C TYR A 267 10.22 -13.63 4.98
N LYS A 268 9.30 -13.92 5.90
CA LYS A 268 8.77 -12.91 6.82
C LYS A 268 8.43 -13.52 8.17
N ILE A 269 8.78 -12.80 9.24
CA ILE A 269 8.26 -13.03 10.59
C ILE A 269 7.15 -12.01 10.85
N ALA A 270 5.98 -12.50 11.28
CA ALA A 270 4.84 -11.66 11.64
C ALA A 270 4.15 -12.13 12.93
N ASP A 271 3.47 -11.21 13.58
CA ASP A 271 2.72 -11.48 14.82
C ASP A 271 1.20 -11.46 14.63
N LYS A 272 0.46 -11.65 15.72
CA LYS A 272 -1.01 -11.73 15.73
C LYS A 272 -1.74 -10.51 15.17
N GLU A 273 -1.14 -9.32 15.23
CA GLU A 273 -1.73 -8.11 14.65
C GLU A 273 -1.48 -8.01 13.14
N GLY A 274 -0.68 -8.93 12.59
CA GLY A 274 -0.18 -8.89 11.23
C GLY A 274 1.02 -7.94 11.07
N TYR A 275 1.70 -7.59 12.17
CA TYR A 275 2.87 -6.70 12.10
C TYR A 275 4.04 -7.44 11.46
N THR A 276 4.71 -6.82 10.49
CA THR A 276 5.94 -7.37 9.90
C THR A 276 7.12 -7.04 10.80
N TYR A 277 7.64 -8.03 11.54
CA TYR A 277 8.77 -7.80 12.44
C TYR A 277 10.11 -7.85 11.71
N ASP A 278 10.34 -8.90 10.93
CA ASP A 278 11.56 -9.05 10.13
C ASP A 278 11.25 -9.70 8.78
N MET A 279 12.10 -9.48 7.80
CA MET A 279 11.93 -10.02 6.45
C MET A 279 13.26 -10.18 5.72
N GLU A 280 13.31 -11.12 4.79
CA GLU A 280 14.48 -11.37 3.94
C GLU A 280 14.05 -11.70 2.50
N VAL A 281 14.78 -11.19 1.52
CA VAL A 281 14.51 -11.50 0.11
C VAL A 281 15.21 -12.80 -0.26
N TYR A 282 14.50 -13.72 -0.92
CA TYR A 282 15.14 -14.89 -1.49
C TYR A 282 15.88 -14.50 -2.77
N LEU A 283 17.22 -14.56 -2.74
CA LEU A 283 18.09 -14.18 -3.85
C LEU A 283 18.60 -15.36 -4.68
N GLY A 284 18.06 -16.57 -4.47
CA GLY A 284 18.50 -17.80 -5.14
C GLY A 284 19.42 -18.66 -4.28
N LYS A 285 20.28 -19.47 -4.91
CA LYS A 285 21.29 -20.28 -4.21
C LYS A 285 22.38 -19.34 -3.67
N ASP A 286 22.45 -19.25 -2.35
CA ASP A 286 23.46 -18.48 -1.63
C ASP A 286 24.59 -19.42 -1.19
N LYS A 287 25.81 -19.17 -1.67
CA LYS A 287 27.00 -19.97 -1.34
C LYS A 287 27.60 -19.60 0.02
N SER A 288 27.21 -18.46 0.60
CA SER A 288 27.69 -18.02 1.92
C SER A 288 27.01 -18.77 3.07
N LYS A 289 25.86 -19.39 2.82
CA LYS A 289 25.11 -20.15 3.82
C LYS A 289 25.78 -21.50 4.06
N ASP A 290 25.72 -21.94 5.32
CA ASP A 290 26.33 -23.20 5.74
C ASP A 290 25.79 -24.36 4.89
N PRO A 291 26.65 -25.01 4.08
CA PRO A 291 26.25 -26.08 3.17
C PRO A 291 25.81 -27.34 3.91
N ASN A 292 26.12 -27.46 5.21
CA ASN A 292 25.70 -28.58 6.04
C ASN A 292 24.22 -28.53 6.43
N PHE A 293 23.55 -27.39 6.22
CA PHE A 293 22.14 -27.25 6.54
C PHE A 293 21.30 -26.93 5.31
N SER A 294 20.03 -27.34 5.35
CA SER A 294 19.09 -27.02 4.28
C SER A 294 18.90 -25.50 4.14
N ALA A 295 18.54 -25.03 2.94
CA ALA A 295 18.27 -23.62 2.71
C ALA A 295 17.15 -23.08 3.63
N SER A 296 16.12 -23.88 3.92
CA SER A 296 15.03 -23.47 4.83
C SER A 296 15.49 -23.40 6.29
N TYR A 297 16.35 -24.31 6.73
CA TYR A 297 16.99 -24.24 8.05
C TYR A 297 17.78 -22.94 8.21
N ASN A 298 18.65 -22.62 7.24
CA ASN A 298 19.51 -21.44 7.31
C ASN A 298 18.69 -20.13 7.35
N VAL A 299 17.57 -20.08 6.64
CA VAL A 299 16.64 -18.92 6.69
C VAL A 299 16.07 -18.73 8.10
N VAL A 300 15.53 -19.79 8.72
CA VAL A 300 14.93 -19.66 10.07
C VAL A 300 16.02 -19.38 11.10
N LYS A 301 17.17 -20.03 11.02
CA LYS A 301 18.32 -19.79 11.91
C LYS A 301 18.72 -18.31 11.93
N GLU A 302 18.86 -17.71 10.75
CA GLU A 302 19.24 -16.30 10.59
C GLU A 302 18.15 -15.36 11.13
N MET A 303 16.90 -15.51 10.67
CA MET A 303 15.81 -14.61 11.04
C MET A 303 15.41 -14.72 12.52
N SER A 304 15.44 -15.93 13.08
CA SER A 304 15.11 -16.17 14.49
C SER A 304 16.11 -15.57 15.47
N GLY A 305 17.34 -15.27 15.01
CA GLY A 305 18.33 -14.53 15.81
C GLY A 305 17.85 -13.15 16.27
N THR A 306 16.86 -12.56 15.59
CA THR A 306 16.28 -11.26 15.97
C THR A 306 15.25 -11.33 17.10
N ILE A 307 14.75 -12.53 17.42
CA ILE A 307 13.73 -12.78 18.45
C ILE A 307 14.22 -13.75 19.54
N ARG A 308 15.55 -13.93 19.66
CA ARG A 308 16.15 -14.84 20.63
C ARG A 308 15.99 -14.37 22.08
N ASP A 309 16.19 -15.29 23.02
CA ASP A 309 16.34 -15.04 24.46
C ASP A 309 15.12 -14.44 25.18
N LYS A 310 13.94 -14.57 24.57
CA LYS A 310 12.69 -14.05 25.12
C LYS A 310 11.60 -15.09 25.34
N GLY A 311 11.81 -16.34 24.96
CA GLY A 311 10.79 -17.39 25.09
C GLY A 311 9.63 -17.25 24.10
N HIS A 312 9.83 -16.58 22.96
CA HIS A 312 8.81 -16.49 21.90
C HIS A 312 8.35 -17.87 21.42
N LYS A 313 7.11 -17.94 20.93
CA LYS A 313 6.51 -19.11 20.27
C LYS A 313 6.51 -18.91 18.77
N LEU A 314 7.39 -19.59 18.05
CA LEU A 314 7.54 -19.52 16.61
C LEU A 314 6.79 -20.65 15.90
N PHE A 315 5.82 -20.27 15.07
CA PHE A 315 5.02 -21.16 14.25
C PHE A 315 5.54 -21.19 12.81
N MET A 316 5.64 -22.38 12.21
CA MET A 316 6.16 -22.51 10.85
C MET A 316 5.56 -23.70 10.09
N ASP A 317 5.63 -23.66 8.77
CA ASP A 317 5.12 -24.72 7.91
C ASP A 317 6.10 -25.92 7.79
N ASN A 318 5.76 -26.89 6.94
CA ASN A 318 6.59 -28.07 6.69
C ASN A 318 7.81 -27.82 5.80
N PHE A 319 7.87 -26.69 5.09
CA PHE A 319 9.06 -26.28 4.34
C PHE A 319 10.20 -25.93 5.29
N PHE A 320 9.89 -25.29 6.43
CA PHE A 320 10.88 -24.92 7.44
C PHE A 320 11.16 -25.99 8.50
N SER A 321 10.14 -26.72 8.95
CA SER A 321 10.23 -27.59 10.14
C SER A 321 11.21 -28.76 9.98
N SER A 322 12.12 -28.93 10.95
CA SER A 322 12.95 -30.12 11.15
C SER A 322 13.29 -30.34 12.64
N PRO A 323 13.56 -31.58 13.08
CA PRO A 323 13.96 -31.87 14.46
C PRO A 323 15.25 -31.15 14.88
N GLU A 324 16.27 -31.15 14.02
CA GLU A 324 17.53 -30.42 14.27
C GLU A 324 17.30 -28.91 14.47
N LEU A 325 16.41 -28.29 13.67
CA LEU A 325 16.07 -26.87 13.80
C LEU A 325 15.38 -26.58 15.13
N PHE A 326 14.46 -27.43 15.56
CA PHE A 326 13.70 -27.21 16.80
C PHE A 326 14.58 -27.34 18.04
N VAL A 327 15.58 -28.22 18.00
CA VAL A 327 16.62 -28.32 19.03
C VAL A 327 17.48 -27.05 19.05
N TYR A 328 17.94 -26.58 17.90
CA TYR A 328 18.70 -25.33 17.80
C TYR A 328 17.90 -24.13 18.33
N LEU A 329 16.64 -23.99 17.91
CA LEU A 329 15.78 -22.90 18.35
C LEU A 329 15.56 -22.91 19.87
N LEU A 330 15.36 -24.09 20.46
CA LEU A 330 15.18 -24.23 21.91
C LEU A 330 16.47 -23.92 22.68
N ASN A 331 17.58 -24.53 22.28
CA ASN A 331 18.81 -24.54 23.09
C ASN A 331 19.64 -23.27 22.88
N GLU A 332 19.80 -22.84 21.63
CA GLU A 332 20.66 -21.71 21.26
C GLU A 332 19.89 -20.40 21.28
N ASN A 333 18.69 -20.35 20.69
CA ASN A 333 17.93 -19.11 20.58
C ASN A 333 16.89 -18.90 21.68
N LYS A 334 16.66 -19.90 22.56
CA LYS A 334 15.61 -19.87 23.59
C LYS A 334 14.22 -19.53 23.03
N ILE A 335 13.81 -20.27 21.99
CA ILE A 335 12.55 -20.13 21.27
C ILE A 335 11.73 -21.43 21.33
N ASN A 336 10.49 -21.31 21.78
CA ASN A 336 9.46 -22.34 21.65
C ASN A 336 9.01 -22.42 20.19
N SER A 337 8.79 -23.62 19.65
CA SER A 337 8.53 -23.86 18.23
C SER A 337 7.44 -24.90 18.03
N CYS A 338 6.56 -24.66 17.05
CA CYS A 338 5.52 -25.60 16.63
C CYS A 338 5.31 -25.50 15.11
N GLY A 339 5.26 -26.64 14.44
CA GLY A 339 5.07 -26.64 12.99
C GLY A 339 4.55 -27.95 12.46
N THR A 340 3.94 -27.88 11.28
CA THR A 340 3.70 -29.09 10.48
C THR A 340 5.03 -29.61 9.97
N ILE A 341 5.19 -30.93 9.84
CA ILE A 341 6.45 -31.53 9.38
C ILE A 341 6.20 -32.59 8.32
N ARG A 342 7.16 -32.78 7.41
CA ARG A 342 7.10 -33.89 6.45
C ARG A 342 7.60 -35.17 7.15
N PRO A 343 6.90 -36.32 7.04
CA PRO A 343 7.26 -37.54 7.75
C PRO A 343 8.61 -38.13 7.31
N ASN A 344 9.12 -37.72 6.15
CA ASN A 344 10.42 -38.14 5.62
C ASN A 344 11.59 -37.24 6.07
N ARG A 345 11.36 -36.21 6.90
CA ARG A 345 12.44 -35.37 7.44
C ARG A 345 13.42 -36.23 8.24
N LYS A 346 14.72 -35.93 8.10
CA LYS A 346 15.79 -36.54 8.90
C LYS A 346 15.47 -36.38 10.39
N HIS A 347 15.77 -37.43 11.17
CA HIS A 347 15.51 -37.52 12.62
C HIS A 347 14.04 -37.49 13.06
N PHE A 348 13.06 -37.45 12.14
CA PHE A 348 11.64 -37.60 12.51
C PHE A 348 11.29 -39.10 12.71
N PRO A 349 10.46 -39.47 13.70
CA PRO A 349 10.18 -40.86 14.01
C PRO A 349 9.35 -41.51 12.91
N LYS A 350 9.99 -42.41 12.15
CA LYS A 350 9.34 -43.09 11.00
C LYS A 350 8.22 -44.03 11.43
N ASP A 351 8.27 -44.55 12.65
CA ASP A 351 7.26 -45.44 13.22
C ASP A 351 5.93 -44.74 13.51
N VAL A 352 5.93 -43.41 13.74
CA VAL A 352 4.70 -42.60 13.83
C VAL A 352 3.86 -42.66 12.55
N SER A 353 4.51 -42.89 11.40
CA SER A 353 3.83 -43.00 10.10
C SER A 353 3.28 -44.40 9.82
N ARG A 354 3.54 -45.39 10.69
CA ARG A 354 3.08 -46.78 10.50
C ARG A 354 1.64 -46.96 11.00
N GLY A 355 0.98 -47.98 10.48
CA GLY A 355 -0.39 -48.33 10.89
C GLY A 355 -1.48 -47.46 10.26
N LYS A 356 -2.71 -47.99 10.30
CA LYS A 356 -3.93 -47.29 9.91
C LYS A 356 -4.52 -46.60 11.15
N LEU A 357 -4.92 -45.35 10.99
CA LEU A 357 -5.64 -44.58 12.00
C LEU A 357 -7.05 -44.29 11.51
N ASN A 358 -8.03 -44.39 12.42
CA ASN A 358 -9.36 -43.86 12.21
C ASN A 358 -9.37 -42.34 12.42
N ARG A 359 -10.39 -41.67 11.87
CA ARG A 359 -10.54 -40.22 12.02
C ARG A 359 -10.66 -39.85 13.50
N GLY A 360 -9.88 -38.85 13.93
CA GLY A 360 -9.77 -38.40 15.32
C GLY A 360 -8.61 -39.02 16.08
N GLU A 361 -8.11 -40.18 15.65
CA GLU A 361 -7.01 -40.86 16.35
C GLU A 361 -5.66 -40.18 16.16
N THR A 362 -4.80 -40.37 17.15
CA THR A 362 -3.43 -39.85 17.18
C THR A 362 -2.40 -40.95 17.41
N THR A 363 -1.18 -40.69 16.95
CA THR A 363 0.02 -41.41 17.37
C THR A 363 1.06 -40.39 17.78
N VAL A 364 1.66 -40.59 18.95
CA VAL A 364 2.58 -39.61 19.54
C VAL A 364 3.90 -40.27 19.89
N ARG A 365 4.99 -39.54 19.69
CA ARG A 365 6.31 -39.87 20.21
C ARG A 365 6.89 -38.66 20.91
N PHE A 366 7.74 -38.93 21.89
CA PHE A 366 8.40 -37.92 22.68
C PHE A 366 9.90 -38.21 22.75
N THR A 367 10.70 -37.14 22.69
CA THR A 367 12.15 -37.18 22.94
C THR A 367 12.58 -35.84 23.53
N ASN A 368 13.35 -35.84 24.62
CA ASN A 368 14.07 -34.67 25.14
C ASN A 368 13.27 -33.34 25.15
N GLY A 369 12.01 -33.35 25.59
CA GLY A 369 11.17 -32.13 25.62
C GLY A 369 10.43 -31.81 24.32
N MET A 370 10.56 -32.65 23.29
CA MET A 370 9.98 -32.50 21.96
C MET A 370 8.96 -33.59 21.65
N THR A 371 7.81 -33.18 21.14
CA THR A 371 6.67 -34.02 20.78
C THR A 371 6.55 -34.10 19.25
N ALA A 372 6.51 -35.32 18.73
CA ALA A 372 6.11 -35.63 17.35
C ALA A 372 4.73 -36.28 17.37
N LEU A 373 3.80 -35.75 16.58
CA LEU A 373 2.41 -36.18 16.58
C LEU A 373 1.92 -36.42 15.16
N ARG A 374 1.24 -37.53 14.94
CA ARG A 374 0.38 -37.79 13.78
C ARG A 374 -1.06 -37.76 14.24
N TRP A 375 -1.91 -37.03 13.54
CA TRP A 375 -3.35 -37.02 13.75
C TRP A 375 -4.08 -37.27 12.44
N LYS A 376 -5.16 -38.05 12.51
CA LYS A 376 -5.98 -38.36 11.35
C LYS A 376 -7.23 -37.48 11.32
N ASP A 377 -7.27 -36.50 10.41
CA ASP A 377 -8.53 -35.87 9.99
C ASP A 377 -9.00 -36.50 8.66
N LYS A 378 -9.31 -35.71 7.63
CA LYS A 378 -9.52 -36.21 6.27
C LYS A 378 -8.23 -36.79 5.67
N ARG A 379 -7.09 -36.25 6.10
CA ARG A 379 -5.74 -36.69 5.74
C ARG A 379 -4.88 -36.72 7.00
N ASP A 380 -3.77 -37.43 6.93
CA ASP A 380 -2.79 -37.46 8.00
C ASP A 380 -2.11 -36.09 8.12
N VAL A 381 -2.07 -35.56 9.35
CA VAL A 381 -1.38 -34.33 9.71
C VAL A 381 -0.24 -34.70 10.65
N PHE A 382 0.98 -34.31 10.30
CA PHE A 382 2.17 -34.53 11.11
C PHE A 382 2.64 -33.21 11.70
N MET A 383 2.86 -33.21 13.01
CA MET A 383 3.28 -32.06 13.79
C MET A 383 4.58 -32.35 14.52
N LEU A 384 5.37 -31.30 14.69
CA LEU A 384 6.54 -31.27 15.57
C LEU A 384 6.39 -30.07 16.51
N SER A 385 6.71 -30.25 17.78
CA SER A 385 6.65 -29.19 18.78
C SER A 385 7.65 -29.41 19.90
N ASN A 386 8.35 -28.37 20.34
CA ASN A 386 9.21 -28.41 21.54
C ASN A 386 8.54 -27.77 22.78
N MET A 387 7.27 -27.37 22.68
CA MET A 387 6.55 -26.60 23.72
C MET A 387 5.23 -27.24 24.19
N HIS A 388 4.84 -28.37 23.61
CA HIS A 388 3.55 -29.01 23.90
C HIS A 388 3.78 -30.39 24.51
N ASN A 389 3.04 -30.68 25.57
CA ASN A 389 3.07 -31.99 26.23
C ASN A 389 2.39 -33.05 25.36
N PRO A 390 2.91 -34.28 25.31
CA PRO A 390 2.46 -35.30 24.35
C PRO A 390 1.06 -35.88 24.63
N MET A 391 0.54 -35.77 25.85
CA MET A 391 -0.75 -36.37 26.26
C MET A 391 -1.89 -35.36 26.42
N VAL A 392 -1.69 -34.09 26.07
CA VAL A 392 -2.73 -33.05 26.23
C VAL A 392 -3.63 -33.02 24.99
N ILE A 393 -4.93 -33.23 25.21
CA ILE A 393 -6.00 -33.07 24.22
C ILE A 393 -6.70 -31.73 24.49
N ALA A 394 -7.21 -31.04 23.46
CA ALA A 394 -7.95 -29.80 23.65
C ALA A 394 -9.30 -30.06 24.36
N ASP A 395 -9.88 -29.01 24.96
CA ASP A 395 -11.13 -29.08 25.73
C ASP A 395 -12.33 -29.64 24.95
N ASP A 396 -12.28 -29.63 23.61
CA ASP A 396 -13.31 -30.17 22.72
C ASP A 396 -13.22 -31.69 22.46
N GLN A 397 -12.25 -32.37 23.08
CA GLN A 397 -11.95 -33.82 23.06
C GLN A 397 -11.78 -34.47 21.67
N THR A 398 -11.80 -33.72 20.57
CA THR A 398 -11.71 -34.29 19.20
C THR A 398 -10.46 -33.88 18.45
N LYS A 399 -9.81 -32.79 18.88
CA LYS A 399 -8.62 -32.24 18.21
C LYS A 399 -7.46 -32.08 19.20
N PRO A 400 -6.24 -32.53 18.83
CA PRO A 400 -5.07 -32.36 19.68
C PRO A 400 -4.74 -30.87 19.89
N ASP A 401 -4.32 -30.53 21.11
CA ASP A 401 -3.96 -29.15 21.50
C ASP A 401 -2.91 -28.54 20.56
N ILE A 402 -1.88 -29.31 20.20
CA ILE A 402 -0.84 -28.92 19.23
C ILE A 402 -1.44 -28.37 17.93
N ILE A 403 -2.50 -29.02 17.44
CA ILE A 403 -3.12 -28.67 16.15
C ILE A 403 -4.03 -27.45 16.33
N THR A 404 -4.73 -27.34 17.44
CA THR A 404 -5.55 -26.16 17.78
C THR A 404 -4.66 -24.92 17.93
N CYS A 405 -3.57 -25.03 18.70
CA CYS A 405 -2.55 -24.01 18.87
C CYS A 405 -1.92 -23.61 17.53
N TYR A 406 -1.51 -24.58 16.70
CA TYR A 406 -0.93 -24.29 15.39
C TYR A 406 -1.89 -23.51 14.47
N ASN A 407 -3.14 -23.96 14.33
CA ASN A 407 -4.11 -23.31 13.43
C ASN A 407 -4.46 -21.89 13.86
N LYS A 408 -4.43 -21.61 15.17
CA LYS A 408 -4.66 -20.26 15.70
C LYS A 408 -3.57 -19.28 15.30
N ASN A 409 -2.31 -19.73 15.21
CA ASN A 409 -1.15 -18.85 15.17
C ASN A 409 -0.40 -18.81 13.82
N MET A 410 -0.47 -19.85 12.97
CA MET A 410 0.31 -19.87 11.72
C MET A 410 -0.11 -18.78 10.71
N GLY A 411 -1.36 -18.31 10.77
CA GLY A 411 -1.96 -17.41 9.77
C GLY A 411 -1.50 -15.94 9.78
N TYR A 412 -0.52 -15.58 10.61
CA TYR A 412 -0.11 -14.18 10.82
C TYR A 412 0.57 -13.55 9.59
N VAL A 413 1.39 -14.31 8.87
CA VAL A 413 2.02 -13.83 7.63
C VAL A 413 0.97 -13.60 6.53
N ASP A 414 0.03 -14.54 6.39
CA ASP A 414 -1.09 -14.44 5.44
C ASP A 414 -2.04 -13.27 5.78
N LEU A 415 -2.28 -13.00 7.07
CA LEU A 415 -3.03 -11.83 7.52
C LEU A 415 -2.35 -10.54 7.05
N SER A 416 -1.04 -10.44 7.30
CA SER A 416 -0.25 -9.27 6.93
C SER A 416 -0.21 -9.05 5.41
N ASP A 417 0.03 -10.11 4.62
CA ASP A 417 0.02 -10.01 3.15
C ASP A 417 -1.36 -9.58 2.62
N ARG A 418 -2.45 -10.14 3.18
CA ARG A 418 -3.81 -9.75 2.79
C ARG A 418 -4.08 -8.28 3.04
N MET A 419 -3.74 -7.79 4.24
CA MET A 419 -3.96 -6.39 4.64
C MET A 419 -3.13 -5.41 3.81
N ALA A 420 -1.85 -5.71 3.56
CA ALA A 420 -0.97 -4.86 2.75
C ALA A 420 -1.45 -4.79 1.30
N ASN A 421 -1.90 -5.92 0.74
CA ASN A 421 -2.37 -5.99 -0.65
C ASN A 421 -3.77 -5.38 -0.89
N SER A 422 -4.46 -4.91 0.16
CA SER A 422 -5.83 -4.39 0.03
C SER A 422 -5.90 -3.02 -0.65
N TYR A 423 -4.78 -2.28 -0.68
CA TYR A 423 -4.68 -0.93 -1.25
C TYR A 423 -3.43 -0.77 -2.13
N THR A 424 -2.94 -1.88 -2.72
CA THR A 424 -1.66 -1.86 -3.42
C THR A 424 -1.71 -1.12 -4.75
N PHE A 425 -0.67 -0.33 -5.01
CA PHE A 425 -0.43 0.24 -6.33
C PHE A 425 -0.04 -0.85 -7.36
N GLY A 426 -1.05 -1.46 -7.97
CA GLY A 426 -0.93 -2.61 -8.85
C GLY A 426 -0.66 -2.28 -10.31
N ARG A 427 0.51 -1.73 -10.67
CA ARG A 427 0.87 -1.55 -12.10
C ARG A 427 1.57 -2.75 -12.71
N ARG A 428 1.25 -3.03 -13.98
CA ARG A 428 1.61 -4.24 -14.75
C ARG A 428 3.10 -4.28 -15.12
N THR A 429 3.79 -3.14 -15.11
CA THR A 429 5.08 -2.95 -15.78
C THR A 429 5.96 -1.95 -15.04
N LEU A 430 6.62 -2.40 -13.97
CA LEU A 430 7.62 -1.60 -13.24
C LEU A 430 8.91 -2.39 -13.16
N LYS A 431 10.07 -1.72 -13.16
CA LYS A 431 11.36 -2.33 -12.78
C LYS A 431 11.21 -3.09 -11.46
N TRP A 432 11.90 -4.22 -11.32
CA TRP A 432 11.78 -5.08 -10.12
C TRP A 432 12.06 -4.31 -8.83
N THR A 433 13.00 -3.36 -8.85
CA THR A 433 13.32 -2.46 -7.73
C THR A 433 12.12 -1.61 -7.34
N LYS A 434 11.51 -0.90 -8.29
CA LYS A 434 10.30 -0.09 -8.04
C LYS A 434 9.14 -0.96 -7.55
N LYS A 435 9.00 -2.17 -8.10
CA LYS A 435 7.96 -3.12 -7.68
C LYS A 435 8.13 -3.55 -6.23
N LEU A 436 9.36 -3.87 -5.83
CA LEU A 436 9.70 -4.21 -4.46
C LEU A 436 9.54 -2.99 -3.54
N PHE A 437 10.00 -1.81 -3.95
CA PHE A 437 9.83 -0.55 -3.21
C PHE A 437 8.37 -0.24 -2.88
N PHE A 438 7.47 -0.30 -3.87
CA PHE A 438 6.05 -0.02 -3.59
C PHE A 438 5.40 -1.08 -2.70
N HIS A 439 5.85 -2.34 -2.77
CA HIS A 439 5.43 -3.34 -1.81
C HIS A 439 5.92 -3.03 -0.39
N LEU A 440 7.19 -2.61 -0.24
CA LEU A 440 7.75 -2.18 1.03
C LEU A 440 6.99 -0.96 1.58
N LEU A 441 6.62 0.00 0.73
CA LEU A 441 5.81 1.16 1.10
C LEU A 441 4.45 0.73 1.66
N ASP A 442 3.74 -0.19 0.99
CA ASP A 442 2.46 -0.72 1.50
C ASP A 442 2.62 -1.45 2.84
N LEU A 443 3.69 -2.24 3.01
CA LEU A 443 4.03 -2.88 4.28
C LEU A 443 4.32 -1.85 5.37
N THR A 444 5.02 -0.76 5.05
CA THR A 444 5.34 0.31 5.99
C THR A 444 4.06 1.01 6.45
N VAL A 445 3.14 1.31 5.53
CA VAL A 445 1.83 1.89 5.86
C VAL A 445 1.03 0.95 6.76
N LEU A 446 1.05 -0.35 6.49
CA LEU A 446 0.40 -1.36 7.34
C LEU A 446 1.01 -1.40 8.74
N ASN A 447 2.33 -1.47 8.86
CA ASN A 447 3.01 -1.47 10.15
C ASN A 447 2.70 -0.18 10.95
N ALA A 448 2.73 0.98 10.30
CA ALA A 448 2.36 2.26 10.90
C ALA A 448 0.90 2.30 11.37
N TYR A 449 -0.03 1.76 10.58
CA TYR A 449 -1.41 1.60 10.99
C TYR A 449 -1.55 0.69 12.22
N ILE A 450 -0.82 -0.42 12.28
CA ILE A 450 -0.85 -1.35 13.41
C ILE A 450 -0.38 -0.64 14.69
N LEU A 451 0.66 0.19 14.62
CA LEU A 451 1.05 1.02 15.76
C LEU A 451 -0.07 1.96 16.19
N SER A 452 -0.68 2.69 15.25
CA SER A 452 -1.80 3.59 15.53
C SER A 452 -2.99 2.88 16.17
N LYS A 453 -3.29 1.65 15.71
CA LYS A 453 -4.34 0.78 16.23
C LYS A 453 -4.04 0.36 17.67
N ILE A 454 -2.81 -0.07 17.96
CA ILE A 454 -2.38 -0.50 19.30
C ILE A 454 -2.36 0.69 20.27
N SER A 455 -1.97 1.87 19.79
CA SER A 455 -2.04 3.13 20.54
C SER A 455 -3.47 3.68 20.69
N ASN A 456 -4.50 2.96 20.24
CA ASN A 456 -5.92 3.37 20.29
C ASN A 456 -6.24 4.70 19.58
N ILE A 457 -5.47 5.06 18.56
CA ILE A 457 -5.66 6.32 17.81
C ILE A 457 -6.59 6.11 16.62
N GLU A 458 -6.23 5.21 15.70
CA GLU A 458 -7.08 4.88 14.54
C GLU A 458 -7.20 3.36 14.39
N LYS A 459 -8.45 2.88 14.44
CA LYS A 459 -8.75 1.44 14.38
C LYS A 459 -9.07 0.97 12.97
N ASN A 460 -9.36 1.87 12.03
CA ASN A 460 -9.70 1.57 10.65
C ASN A 460 -8.55 1.86 9.69
N HIS A 461 -8.02 0.81 9.04
CA HIS A 461 -6.90 0.91 8.11
C HIS A 461 -7.16 1.88 6.94
N LYS A 462 -8.39 1.92 6.40
CA LYS A 462 -8.76 2.84 5.31
C LYS A 462 -8.67 4.30 5.77
N VAL A 463 -9.17 4.59 6.97
CA VAL A 463 -9.18 5.95 7.52
C VAL A 463 -7.76 6.40 7.83
N PHE A 464 -6.95 5.55 8.48
CA PHE A 464 -5.53 5.82 8.71
C PHE A 464 -4.80 6.16 7.42
N ARG A 465 -4.95 5.32 6.39
CA ARG A 465 -4.28 5.52 5.09
C ARG A 465 -4.73 6.80 4.41
N MET A 466 -6.02 7.15 4.47
CA MET A 466 -6.53 8.41 3.92
C MET A 466 -6.01 9.64 4.70
N ASN A 467 -5.84 9.55 6.01
CA ASN A 467 -5.23 10.63 6.81
C ASN A 467 -3.75 10.80 6.45
N LEU A 468 -3.00 9.69 6.36
CA LEU A 468 -1.61 9.71 5.90
C LEU A 468 -1.50 10.33 4.49
N ILE A 469 -2.38 9.97 3.56
CA ILE A 469 -2.39 10.56 2.22
C ILE A 469 -2.61 12.08 2.29
N ARG A 470 -3.57 12.56 3.09
CA ARG A 470 -3.84 14.00 3.26
C ARG A 470 -2.63 14.74 3.80
N GLU A 471 -1.94 14.15 4.76
CA GLU A 471 -0.75 14.72 5.38
C GLU A 471 0.43 14.76 4.40
N LEU A 472 0.70 13.66 3.67
CA LEU A 472 1.77 13.59 2.65
C LEU A 472 1.57 14.53 1.46
N ILE A 473 0.31 14.77 1.05
CA ILE A 473 0.01 15.68 -0.06
C ILE A 473 -0.20 17.13 0.39
N HIS A 474 -0.05 17.43 1.68
CA HIS A 474 -0.33 18.75 2.25
C HIS A 474 -1.73 19.26 1.91
N TYR A 475 -2.74 18.40 2.06
CA TYR A 475 -4.11 18.67 1.63
C TYR A 475 -4.73 19.90 2.34
N SER A 476 -4.31 20.19 3.57
CA SER A 476 -4.70 21.40 4.32
C SER A 476 -4.40 22.69 3.56
N ASP A 477 -3.26 22.75 2.88
CA ASP A 477 -2.79 23.95 2.18
C ASP A 477 -3.64 24.24 0.95
N LEU A 478 -4.25 23.20 0.37
CA LEU A 478 -5.22 23.33 -0.72
C LEU A 478 -6.57 23.87 -0.25
N GLN A 479 -6.92 23.66 1.02
CA GLN A 479 -8.16 24.16 1.63
C GLN A 479 -8.01 25.58 2.18
N ALA A 480 -6.79 26.01 2.51
CA ALA A 480 -6.50 27.39 2.85
C ALA A 480 -7.09 28.32 1.77
N PRO A 481 -7.78 29.42 2.15
CA PRO A 481 -8.29 30.39 1.19
C PRO A 481 -7.12 30.97 0.39
N THR A 482 -6.82 30.36 -0.75
CA THR A 482 -5.91 30.91 -1.73
C THR A 482 -6.50 32.24 -2.19
N LEU A 483 -5.89 33.35 -1.76
CA LEU A 483 -6.22 34.73 -2.14
C LEU A 483 -6.00 35.02 -3.65
N SER A 484 -5.96 33.99 -4.51
CA SER A 484 -5.79 34.14 -5.95
C SER A 484 -7.15 34.06 -6.67
N PRO A 485 -7.61 35.13 -7.36
CA PRO A 485 -8.94 35.19 -7.97
C PRO A 485 -9.11 34.44 -9.31
N SER A 486 -8.12 33.68 -9.78
CA SER A 486 -7.95 33.48 -11.22
C SER A 486 -8.48 32.17 -11.82
N SER A 487 -8.89 31.16 -11.04
CA SER A 487 -9.07 29.82 -11.64
C SER A 487 -10.23 28.97 -11.12
N ARG A 488 -11.13 29.48 -10.28
CA ARG A 488 -12.38 28.74 -9.96
C ARG A 488 -13.48 29.12 -10.94
N LYS A 489 -13.77 28.25 -11.92
CA LYS A 489 -15.14 28.12 -12.44
C LYS A 489 -15.98 27.57 -11.28
N LYS A 490 -16.50 28.43 -10.41
CA LYS A 490 -17.49 28.03 -9.41
C LYS A 490 -18.77 27.66 -10.17
N GLN A 491 -19.07 26.37 -10.30
CA GLN A 491 -20.43 25.94 -10.60
C GLN A 491 -21.33 26.47 -9.48
N CYS A 492 -22.45 27.10 -9.85
CA CYS A 492 -23.40 27.62 -8.90
C CYS A 492 -24.01 26.45 -8.12
N LYS A 493 -23.77 26.39 -6.81
CA LYS A 493 -24.55 25.50 -5.95
C LYS A 493 -25.99 26.00 -5.98
N TYR A 494 -26.94 25.09 -6.19
CA TYR A 494 -28.34 25.35 -6.46
C TYR A 494 -29.00 26.28 -5.41
N LEU A 495 -29.95 27.10 -5.87
CA LEU A 495 -30.77 28.09 -5.12
C LEU A 495 -30.11 29.44 -4.71
N CYS A 496 -29.28 30.04 -5.57
CA CYS A 496 -28.81 31.42 -5.35
C CYS A 496 -29.53 32.40 -6.29
N SER A 497 -30.03 33.53 -5.77
CA SER A 497 -30.57 34.61 -6.61
C SER A 497 -29.44 35.37 -7.32
N HIS A 498 -29.43 35.36 -8.66
CA HIS A 498 -28.41 36.03 -9.46
C HIS A 498 -28.84 37.45 -9.82
N PHE A 499 -28.23 38.44 -9.17
CA PHE A 499 -28.49 39.85 -9.46
C PHE A 499 -27.23 40.59 -9.94
N PRO A 500 -27.36 41.49 -10.92
CA PRO A 500 -26.26 42.37 -11.32
C PRO A 500 -25.97 43.34 -10.17
N PHE A 501 -24.70 43.40 -9.76
CA PHE A 501 -24.22 44.30 -8.74
C PHE A 501 -23.09 45.16 -9.31
N ASP A 502 -23.24 46.48 -9.21
CA ASP A 502 -22.21 47.41 -9.68
C ASP A 502 -21.08 47.55 -8.64
N THR A 503 -19.84 47.51 -9.10
CA THR A 503 -18.66 47.62 -8.25
C THR A 503 -17.75 48.74 -8.72
N LYS A 504 -17.06 49.40 -7.79
CA LYS A 504 -16.09 50.46 -8.13
C LYS A 504 -14.90 49.97 -8.98
N LYS A 505 -14.66 48.65 -9.06
CA LYS A 505 -13.50 48.06 -9.75
C LYS A 505 -13.91 47.40 -11.06
N ARG A 506 -13.31 47.82 -12.17
CA ARG A 506 -13.51 47.22 -13.49
C ARG A 506 -12.75 45.89 -13.63
N ARG A 507 -13.48 44.79 -13.81
CA ARG A 507 -12.95 43.43 -14.09
C ARG A 507 -13.27 43.03 -15.53
N ARG A 508 -12.54 42.05 -16.10
CA ARG A 508 -12.83 41.57 -17.46
C ARG A 508 -14.14 40.80 -17.51
N CYS A 509 -14.96 41.07 -18.53
CA CYS A 509 -16.19 40.34 -18.75
C CYS A 509 -15.87 38.89 -19.18
N ALA A 510 -16.38 37.90 -18.46
CA ALA A 510 -16.11 36.49 -18.76
C ALA A 510 -16.62 36.06 -20.14
N VAL A 511 -17.83 36.48 -20.53
CA VAL A 511 -18.44 36.15 -21.84
C VAL A 511 -17.69 36.82 -22.99
N CYS A 512 -17.33 38.09 -22.86
CA CYS A 512 -16.56 38.79 -23.89
C CYS A 512 -15.16 38.18 -24.02
N SER A 513 -14.52 37.87 -22.88
CA SER A 513 -13.20 37.22 -22.87
C SER A 513 -13.23 35.85 -23.54
N ALA A 514 -14.30 35.06 -23.37
CA ALA A 514 -14.49 33.79 -24.05
C ALA A 514 -14.65 33.95 -25.57
N LYS A 515 -15.17 35.09 -26.03
CA LYS A 515 -15.27 35.47 -27.45
C LYS A 515 -14.01 36.18 -27.99
N GLY A 516 -12.91 36.21 -27.23
CA GLY A 516 -11.68 36.91 -27.61
C GLY A 516 -11.76 38.44 -27.52
N LEU A 517 -12.85 39.01 -27.01
CA LEU A 517 -13.07 40.46 -26.90
C LEU A 517 -12.56 40.98 -25.55
N GLN A 518 -11.74 42.03 -25.58
CA GLN A 518 -11.25 42.71 -24.38
C GLN A 518 -12.25 43.77 -23.88
N ARG A 519 -13.32 43.33 -23.21
CA ARG A 519 -14.28 44.23 -22.55
C ARG A 519 -14.18 44.12 -21.03
N ARG A 520 -14.17 45.27 -20.36
CA ARG A 520 -14.21 45.37 -18.89
C ARG A 520 -15.57 45.88 -18.44
N SER A 521 -16.05 45.36 -17.32
CA SER A 521 -17.33 45.70 -16.71
C SER A 521 -17.14 46.00 -15.22
N THR A 522 -17.91 46.95 -14.70
CA THR A 522 -18.06 47.20 -13.26
C THR A 522 -19.15 46.30 -12.65
N VAL A 523 -20.05 45.78 -13.49
CA VAL A 523 -21.13 44.88 -13.10
C VAL A 523 -20.58 43.47 -12.88
N ILE A 524 -20.90 42.91 -11.71
CA ILE A 524 -20.59 41.53 -11.32
C ILE A 524 -21.86 40.78 -10.93
N CYS A 525 -21.83 39.46 -11.06
CA CYS A 525 -22.72 38.59 -10.30
C CYS A 525 -22.03 38.21 -8.99
N LYS A 526 -22.59 38.60 -7.83
CA LYS A 526 -22.02 38.23 -6.53
C LYS A 526 -22.06 36.71 -6.28
N ALA A 527 -23.14 36.04 -6.70
CA ALA A 527 -23.30 34.60 -6.52
C ALA A 527 -22.24 33.80 -7.30
N CYS A 528 -21.93 34.21 -8.53
CA CYS A 528 -20.93 33.55 -9.38
C CYS A 528 -19.52 34.14 -9.27
N ASP A 529 -19.36 35.27 -8.57
CA ASP A 529 -18.14 36.07 -8.47
C ASP A 529 -17.46 36.33 -9.84
N VAL A 530 -18.27 36.69 -10.83
CA VAL A 530 -17.84 36.92 -12.21
C VAL A 530 -18.26 38.31 -12.66
N ALA A 531 -17.38 39.00 -13.39
CA ALA A 531 -17.72 40.27 -14.02
C ALA A 531 -18.34 40.03 -15.40
N LEU A 532 -19.43 40.73 -15.67
CA LEU A 532 -20.23 40.57 -16.88
C LEU A 532 -20.67 41.95 -17.36
N CYS A 533 -20.57 42.23 -18.66
CA CYS A 533 -21.33 43.35 -19.24
C CYS A 533 -22.82 43.11 -19.01
N MET A 534 -23.64 44.16 -18.93
CA MET A 534 -25.10 44.03 -18.75
C MET A 534 -25.72 43.07 -19.78
N ASN A 535 -25.38 43.24 -21.07
CA ASN A 535 -25.87 42.39 -22.16
C ASN A 535 -25.26 40.97 -22.17
N CYS A 536 -24.24 40.72 -21.34
CA CYS A 536 -23.64 39.39 -21.17
C CYS A 536 -24.14 38.69 -19.91
N PHE A 537 -24.89 39.38 -19.04
CA PHE A 537 -25.33 38.85 -17.77
C PHE A 537 -26.34 37.73 -17.96
N GLU A 538 -27.37 37.96 -18.78
CA GLU A 538 -28.38 36.96 -19.13
C GLU A 538 -27.74 35.74 -19.80
N ALA A 539 -26.99 35.97 -20.89
CA ALA A 539 -26.33 34.92 -21.67
C ALA A 539 -25.42 34.01 -20.82
N TYR A 540 -24.72 34.56 -19.83
CA TYR A 540 -23.88 33.77 -18.93
C TYR A 540 -24.70 32.82 -18.04
N HIS A 541 -25.82 33.30 -17.50
CA HIS A 541 -26.62 32.52 -16.56
C HIS A 541 -27.64 31.58 -17.25
N THR A 542 -28.08 31.88 -18.47
CA THR A 542 -28.92 30.97 -19.27
C THR A 542 -28.16 29.72 -19.72
N ILE A 543 -26.84 29.82 -19.93
CA ILE A 543 -26.01 28.69 -20.38
C ILE A 543 -25.48 27.87 -19.19
N LEU A 544 -25.16 28.51 -18.06
CA LEU A 544 -24.50 27.85 -16.92
C LEU A 544 -25.44 27.52 -15.73
N CYS A 545 -26.68 28.02 -15.71
CA CYS A 545 -27.67 27.75 -14.65
C CYS A 545 -29.09 27.46 -15.22
N PRO A 546 -29.35 26.27 -15.79
CA PRO A 546 -30.62 25.95 -16.46
C PRO A 546 -31.85 25.97 -15.54
N HIS A 547 -31.67 25.73 -14.22
CA HIS A 547 -32.77 25.58 -13.25
C HIS A 547 -33.51 26.86 -12.87
N LEU A 548 -33.03 28.04 -13.26
CA LEU A 548 -33.61 29.34 -12.86
C LEU A 548 -34.44 30.02 -13.96
N HIS A 549 -34.61 29.38 -15.11
CA HIS A 549 -35.27 29.98 -16.27
C HIS A 549 -36.76 30.31 -16.02
N LEU A 550 -37.42 29.60 -15.09
CA LEU A 550 -38.83 29.82 -14.76
C LEU A 550 -39.05 30.97 -13.76
N ILE A 551 -38.20 31.06 -12.72
CA ILE A 551 -38.29 32.10 -11.67
C ILE A 551 -37.88 33.47 -12.22
N TRP A 552 -36.86 33.51 -13.08
CA TRP A 552 -36.39 34.77 -13.69
C TRP A 552 -37.43 35.38 -14.64
N ARG A 553 -38.18 34.56 -15.41
CA ARG A 553 -39.27 35.02 -16.29
C ARG A 553 -40.45 35.62 -15.51
N ILE A 554 -40.74 35.11 -14.32
CA ILE A 554 -41.87 35.55 -13.49
C ILE A 554 -41.50 36.80 -12.68
N GLN A 555 -40.29 36.87 -12.11
CA GLN A 555 -39.89 37.98 -11.24
C GLN A 555 -39.39 39.23 -12.00
N ASN A 556 -38.83 39.10 -13.21
CA ASN A 556 -38.13 40.22 -13.87
C ASN A 556 -38.88 40.88 -15.03
N ARG A 557 -40.08 40.43 -15.40
CA ARG A 557 -40.91 41.14 -16.39
C ARG A 557 -41.33 42.54 -15.90
N ALA A 558 -41.47 42.74 -14.58
CA ALA A 558 -41.82 44.03 -13.99
C ALA A 558 -40.63 45.00 -13.88
N LEU A 559 -39.41 44.50 -13.64
CA LEU A 559 -38.20 45.32 -13.50
C LEU A 559 -37.61 45.75 -14.85
N PHE A 560 -37.74 44.91 -15.89
CA PHE A 560 -37.21 45.22 -17.22
C PHE A 560 -37.99 46.34 -17.95
N ALA A 561 -39.23 46.61 -17.53
CA ALA A 561 -40.03 47.71 -18.06
C ALA A 561 -39.60 49.10 -17.53
N ILE A 562 -38.83 49.16 -16.44
CA ILE A 562 -38.56 50.41 -15.71
C ILE A 562 -37.18 51.01 -16.03
N THR A 563 -36.24 50.21 -16.56
CA THR A 563 -34.87 50.70 -16.86
C THR A 563 -34.72 51.38 -18.22
N ASN A 564 -35.80 51.46 -19.03
CA ASN A 564 -35.79 52.09 -20.36
C ASN A 564 -36.33 53.52 -20.39
N LYS A 565 -36.52 54.19 -19.24
CA LYS A 565 -36.76 55.64 -19.21
C LYS A 565 -35.83 56.33 -18.23
N THR A 566 -35.06 57.26 -18.79
CA THR A 566 -34.20 58.22 -18.11
C THR A 566 -35.03 59.07 -17.15
N ASP A 567 -34.98 58.78 -15.85
CA ASP A 567 -35.20 59.82 -14.85
C ASP A 567 -34.55 59.46 -13.49
N LYS A 568 -33.69 60.34 -12.99
CA LYS A 568 -32.82 60.10 -11.82
C LYS A 568 -33.53 60.27 -10.47
N ASN A 569 -34.78 60.73 -10.44
CA ASN A 569 -35.45 61.11 -9.20
C ASN A 569 -36.41 60.08 -8.59
N ARG A 570 -36.41 58.82 -9.04
CA ARG A 570 -37.31 57.78 -8.49
C ARG A 570 -36.65 56.69 -7.65
N MET A 571 -35.33 56.72 -7.44
CA MET A 571 -34.64 55.70 -6.62
C MET A 571 -35.01 55.76 -5.12
N ASN A 572 -35.44 56.92 -4.61
CA ASN A 572 -35.78 57.07 -3.20
C ASN A 572 -37.17 56.51 -2.82
N ASN A 573 -38.05 56.20 -3.79
CA ASN A 573 -39.39 55.64 -3.51
C ASN A 573 -39.46 54.11 -3.62
N ILE A 574 -38.34 53.42 -3.85
CA ILE A 574 -38.31 51.94 -3.89
C ILE A 574 -38.23 51.32 -2.49
N LEU A 575 -37.91 52.11 -1.46
CA LEU A 575 -37.88 51.64 -0.07
C LEU A 575 -39.28 51.50 0.57
N GLU A 576 -40.36 51.97 -0.07
CA GLU A 576 -41.72 51.93 0.49
C GLU A 576 -42.72 51.03 -0.28
N CYS A 577 -42.25 50.17 -1.19
CA CYS A 577 -43.16 49.25 -1.88
C CYS A 577 -43.47 48.02 -1.01
N GLN A 578 -44.61 48.06 -0.29
CA GLN A 578 -45.17 47.03 0.61
C GLN A 578 -45.55 45.68 -0.05
N TYR A 579 -44.92 45.28 -1.16
CA TYR A 579 -45.22 44.02 -1.86
C TYR A 579 -44.15 42.91 -1.67
N ILE A 580 -43.13 43.14 -0.83
CA ILE A 580 -42.06 42.16 -0.56
C ILE A 580 -42.36 41.26 0.67
N THR A 581 -43.37 41.57 1.48
CA THR A 581 -43.62 40.87 2.76
C THR A 581 -44.45 39.60 2.69
N LYS A 582 -44.88 39.10 1.53
CA LYS A 582 -45.79 37.92 1.46
C LYS A 582 -45.17 36.57 1.03
N TYR A 583 -43.85 36.49 0.84
CA TYR A 583 -43.18 35.24 0.44
C TYR A 583 -42.01 34.81 1.34
N GLN A 584 -41.96 35.30 2.59
CA GLN A 584 -41.00 34.84 3.59
C GLN A 584 -41.54 33.76 4.56
N SER A 585 -42.74 33.23 4.35
CA SER A 585 -43.35 32.23 5.23
C SER A 585 -43.65 30.91 4.52
N ILE A 586 -42.61 30.19 4.08
CA ILE A 586 -42.71 28.75 3.87
C ILE A 586 -41.68 28.13 4.81
N SER A 587 -42.17 27.60 5.92
CA SER A 587 -41.34 26.92 6.92
C SER A 587 -41.03 25.49 6.46
N LEU A 588 -39.92 24.94 6.96
CA LEU A 588 -39.42 23.58 6.72
C LEU A 588 -40.35 22.43 7.20
N ALA A 589 -41.59 22.70 7.57
CA ALA A 589 -42.52 21.71 8.12
C ALA A 589 -43.35 20.94 7.06
N ASP A 590 -43.39 21.37 5.79
CA ASP A 590 -44.32 20.82 4.79
C ASP A 590 -43.77 19.62 3.98
N PHE A 591 -42.65 19.01 4.39
CA PHE A 591 -42.02 17.87 3.69
C PHE A 591 -41.90 16.58 4.51
N LEU A 592 -42.65 16.43 5.60
CA LEU A 592 -42.78 15.14 6.28
C LEU A 592 -44.12 14.48 5.89
N ILE A 593 -44.03 13.43 5.07
CA ILE A 593 -45.15 12.51 4.78
C ILE A 593 -45.10 11.39 5.83
N PRO A 594 -46.16 11.14 6.62
CA PRO A 594 -46.34 9.89 7.35
C PRO A 594 -47.04 8.82 6.49
N ASP A 595 -46.62 7.58 6.68
CA ASP A 595 -47.31 6.35 6.25
C ASP A 595 -48.77 6.32 6.72
N GLU A 596 -49.69 5.84 5.88
CA GLU A 596 -50.47 4.62 6.13
C GLU A 596 -51.49 4.28 5.02
N LYS A 597 -51.40 3.01 4.57
CA LYS A 597 -52.46 2.04 4.22
C LYS A 597 -53.77 2.52 3.55
N GLY A 598 -54.05 1.95 2.37
CA GLY A 598 -55.42 1.81 1.89
C GLY A 598 -55.58 1.35 0.43
N SER A 599 -55.69 0.03 0.23
CA SER A 599 -56.43 -0.70 -0.83
C SER A 599 -56.17 -0.43 -2.33
N VAL A 600 -55.82 -1.54 -2.99
CA VAL A 600 -55.68 -1.82 -4.44
C VAL A 600 -57.03 -1.70 -5.18
N PRO A 601 -57.05 -1.40 -6.49
CA PRO A 601 -57.30 -2.49 -7.44
C PRO A 601 -56.37 -2.50 -8.68
N VAL A 602 -56.10 -3.73 -9.08
CA VAL A 602 -55.37 -4.23 -10.25
C VAL A 602 -56.04 -3.81 -11.55
N CYS A 603 -55.24 -3.48 -12.56
CA CYS A 603 -55.64 -3.55 -13.97
C CYS A 603 -54.62 -4.44 -14.69
N ASP A 604 -55.01 -5.69 -14.93
CA ASP A 604 -54.32 -6.62 -15.82
C ASP A 604 -54.44 -6.14 -17.27
N ARG A 605 -53.37 -6.35 -18.04
CA ARG A 605 -53.45 -6.91 -19.40
C ARG A 605 -52.06 -7.31 -19.92
N ASN A 606 -51.91 -8.63 -20.00
CA ASN A 606 -51.11 -9.47 -20.90
C ASN A 606 -49.59 -9.43 -20.81
#